data_AF-A0A416E9C0-F1
#
_entry.id   AF-A0A416E9C0-F1
#
_cell.length_a   1.000
_cell.length_b   1.000
_cell.length_c   1.000
_cell.angle_alpha   90.00
_cell.angle_beta   90.00
_cell.angle_gamma   90.00
#
_symmetry.space_group_name_H-M   'P 1'
#
loop_
_entity.id
_entity.type
_entity.pdbx_description
1 polymer ?
#
loop_
_entity_poly.entity_id
_entity_poly.type
_entity_poly.pdbx_seq_one_letter_code
_entity_poly.pdbx_strand_id
1 'polypeptide(L)'
;MRINKKNALRLWEMCFGDNNFAEDFHGYLMCREGYGDPDYYVCDGKERIYCGWNIHHILPKTCGGTNAISNLICTNIATNDEAADKITFWIDDCLYQVKKTEDGHDIFQIK
;
A
#
# COMPACT_ATOMS: atom_id res chain seq x y z
N MET A 1 8.79 -0.21 -13.19
CA MET A 1 7.56 0.51 -13.59
C MET A 1 7.73 2.00 -13.30
N ARG A 2 7.32 2.90 -14.22
CA ARG A 2 7.25 4.33 -13.90
C ARG A 2 6.04 4.58 -13.00
N ILE A 3 6.22 5.21 -11.85
CA ILE A 3 5.11 5.53 -10.94
C ILE A 3 4.30 6.68 -11.54
N ASN A 4 3.06 6.38 -11.90
CA ASN A 4 2.03 7.31 -12.38
C ASN A 4 0.66 6.63 -12.28
N LYS A 5 -0.43 7.41 -12.38
CA LYS A 5 -1.81 6.90 -12.24
C LYS A 5 -2.14 5.71 -13.16
N LYS A 6 -1.77 5.79 -14.44
CA LYS A 6 -2.03 4.70 -15.41
C LYS A 6 -1.39 3.39 -14.97
N ASN A 7 -0.12 3.42 -14.57
CA ASN A 7 0.61 2.24 -14.16
C ASN A 7 0.19 1.74 -12.77
N ALA A 8 -0.23 2.64 -11.89
CA ALA A 8 -0.80 2.26 -10.59
C ALA A 8 -2.12 1.52 -10.75
N LEU A 9 -3.03 1.99 -11.61
CA LEU A 9 -4.28 1.29 -11.90
C LEU A 9 -4.05 -0.07 -12.56
N ARG A 10 -2.98 -0.21 -13.36
CA ARG A 10 -2.56 -1.52 -13.88
C ARG A 10 -2.06 -2.45 -12.77
N LEU A 11 -1.31 -1.94 -11.79
CA LEU A 11 -0.89 -2.73 -10.62
C LEU A 11 -2.13 -3.15 -9.80
N TRP A 12 -3.08 -2.25 -9.59
CA TRP A 12 -4.36 -2.56 -8.95
C TRP A 12 -5.07 -3.71 -9.65
N GLU A 13 -5.25 -3.64 -10.98
CA GLU A 13 -5.88 -4.70 -11.77
C GLU A 13 -5.13 -6.05 -11.65
N MET A 14 -3.81 -6.04 -11.54
CA MET A 14 -3.02 -7.25 -11.31
C MET A 14 -3.24 -7.86 -9.92
N CYS A 15 -3.43 -7.03 -8.89
CA CYS A 15 -3.60 -7.48 -7.50
C CYS A 15 -5.05 -7.85 -7.16
N PHE A 16 -6.00 -7.07 -7.67
CA PHE A 16 -7.39 -7.08 -7.21
C PHE A 16 -8.42 -7.21 -8.35
N GLY A 17 -7.98 -7.30 -9.60
CA GLY A 17 -8.86 -7.37 -10.77
C GLY A 17 -9.74 -6.12 -10.90
N ASP A 18 -11.02 -6.35 -11.20
CA ASP A 18 -12.03 -5.29 -11.39
C ASP A 18 -12.67 -4.80 -10.08
N ASN A 19 -12.14 -5.21 -8.93
CA ASN A 19 -12.69 -4.79 -7.63
C ASN A 19 -12.51 -3.28 -7.42
N ASN A 20 -13.58 -2.62 -6.98
CA ASN A 20 -13.55 -1.19 -6.62
C ASN A 20 -12.91 -0.92 -5.27
N PHE A 21 -12.88 -1.93 -4.40
CA PHE A 21 -12.36 -1.85 -3.04
C PHE A 21 -11.41 -3.01 -2.78
N ALA A 22 -10.38 -2.74 -1.98
CA ALA A 22 -9.44 -3.72 -1.46
C ALA A 22 -8.92 -3.24 -0.10
N GLU A 23 -8.37 -4.15 0.69
CA GLU A 23 -7.64 -3.80 1.91
C GLU A 23 -6.14 -3.88 1.65
N ASP A 24 -5.36 -3.03 2.31
CA ASP A 24 -3.90 -3.15 2.30
C ASP A 24 -3.38 -4.18 3.31
N PHE A 25 -2.06 -4.27 3.47
CA PHE A 25 -1.43 -5.24 4.39
C PHE A 25 -1.75 -4.99 5.88
N HIS A 26 -2.30 -3.83 6.23
CA HIS A 26 -2.75 -3.51 7.59
C HIS A 26 -4.26 -3.73 7.78
N GLY A 27 -5.02 -3.82 6.68
CA GLY A 27 -6.48 -3.94 6.71
C GLY A 27 -7.21 -2.62 6.46
N TYR A 28 -6.50 -1.54 6.12
CA TYR A 28 -7.14 -0.28 5.79
C TYR A 28 -7.77 -0.33 4.40
N LEU A 29 -9.00 0.16 4.30
CA LEU A 29 -9.75 0.20 3.05
C LEU A 29 -9.03 1.07 2.02
N MET A 30 -8.99 0.61 0.78
CA MET A 30 -8.56 1.37 -0.39
C MET A 30 -9.66 1.35 -1.43
N CYS A 31 -9.92 2.48 -2.07
CA CYS A 31 -10.84 2.58 -3.20
C CYS A 31 -10.07 2.80 -4.50
N ARG A 32 -10.32 1.99 -5.52
CA ARG A 32 -9.63 2.03 -6.82
C ARG A 32 -9.53 3.44 -7.40
N GLU A 33 -10.59 4.24 -7.27
CA GLU A 33 -10.65 5.61 -7.79
C GLU A 33 -9.85 6.62 -6.95
N GLY A 34 -9.59 6.33 -5.68
CA GLY A 34 -8.88 7.18 -4.72
C GLY A 34 -7.35 7.19 -4.87
N TYR A 35 -6.82 6.78 -6.03
CA TYR A 35 -5.37 6.78 -6.26
C TYR A 35 -4.79 8.20 -6.17
N GLY A 36 -3.87 8.40 -5.24
CA GLY A 36 -3.12 9.64 -5.04
C GLY A 36 -3.92 10.76 -4.39
N ASP A 37 -5.07 10.46 -3.80
CA ASP A 37 -5.93 11.43 -3.14
C ASP A 37 -6.08 11.07 -1.64
N PRO A 38 -5.37 11.76 -0.73
CA PRO A 38 -5.42 11.48 0.71
C PRO A 38 -6.78 11.81 1.34
N ASP A 39 -7.56 12.69 0.70
CA ASP A 39 -8.87 13.11 1.19
C ASP A 39 -10.00 12.25 0.58
N TYR A 40 -9.68 11.27 -0.26
CA TYR A 40 -10.69 10.38 -0.82
C TYR A 40 -11.31 9.52 0.28
N TYR A 41 -12.62 9.65 0.45
CA TYR A 41 -13.39 8.87 1.41
C TYR A 41 -14.66 8.31 0.79
N VAL A 42 -15.15 7.23 1.38
CA VAL A 42 -16.52 6.74 1.18
C VAL A 42 -17.31 6.89 2.48
N CYS A 43 -18.63 6.94 2.37
CA CYS A 43 -19.50 7.00 3.55
C CYS A 43 -20.01 5.60 3.88
N ASP A 44 -19.80 5.16 5.12
CA ASP A 44 -20.54 4.04 5.71
C ASP A 44 -21.51 4.59 6.76
N GLY A 45 -22.80 4.63 6.39
CA GLY A 45 -23.82 5.34 7.17
C GLY A 45 -23.49 6.84 7.33
N LYS A 46 -23.07 7.24 8.54
CA LYS A 46 -22.68 8.63 8.88
C LYS A 46 -21.18 8.81 9.01
N GLU A 47 -20.41 7.73 8.93
CA GLU A 47 -18.96 7.74 9.12
C GLU A 47 -18.24 7.90 7.79
N ARG A 48 -17.13 8.64 7.79
CA ARG A 48 -16.25 8.78 6.64
C ARG A 48 -15.11 7.78 6.78
N ILE A 49 -14.97 6.90 5.80
CA ILE A 49 -13.87 5.95 5.71
C ILE A 49 -12.90 6.45 4.65
N TYR A 50 -11.75 6.95 5.09
CA TYR A 50 -10.69 7.41 4.21
C TYR A 50 -10.03 6.21 3.53
N CYS A 51 -10.07 6.20 2.20
CA CYS A 51 -9.65 5.07 1.38
C CYS A 51 -8.83 5.50 0.16
N GLY A 52 -8.18 6.66 0.28
CA GLY A 52 -7.11 7.08 -0.61
C GLY A 52 -5.91 6.13 -0.54
N TRP A 53 -5.28 5.85 -1.67
CA TRP A 53 -4.16 4.92 -1.74
C TRP A 53 -3.10 5.38 -2.73
N ASN A 54 -1.87 4.89 -2.56
CA ASN A 54 -0.77 5.12 -3.48
C ASN A 54 0.11 3.86 -3.56
N ILE A 55 1.24 3.96 -4.27
CA ILE A 55 2.18 2.84 -4.39
C ILE A 55 3.21 2.95 -3.28
N HIS A 56 3.33 1.89 -2.48
CA HIS A 56 4.40 1.71 -1.50
C HIS A 56 5.52 0.83 -2.06
N HIS A 57 6.76 1.09 -1.64
CA HIS A 57 7.92 0.26 -1.93
C HIS A 57 8.15 -0.70 -0.76
N ILE A 58 7.96 -2.01 -0.99
CA ILE A 58 8.12 -3.05 0.04
C ILE A 58 9.51 -2.94 0.70
N LEU A 59 10.58 -2.99 -0.09
CA LEU A 59 11.88 -2.51 0.34
C LEU A 59 12.02 -1.03 -0.07
N PRO A 60 12.28 -0.10 0.89
CA PRO A 60 12.47 1.32 0.58
C PRO A 60 13.64 1.57 -0.38
N LYS A 61 13.55 2.64 -1.18
CA LYS A 61 14.64 3.02 -2.11
C LYS A 61 15.94 3.37 -1.40
N THR A 62 15.84 3.98 -0.22
CA THR A 62 16.98 4.28 0.66
C THR A 62 17.72 3.02 1.09
N CYS A 63 17.04 1.86 1.07
CA CYS A 63 17.58 0.54 1.37
C CYS A 63 17.89 -0.30 0.12
N GLY A 64 17.92 0.30 -1.08
CA GLY A 64 18.20 -0.40 -2.34
C GLY A 64 16.96 -0.97 -3.05
N GLY A 65 15.76 -0.64 -2.58
CA GLY A 65 14.51 -0.94 -3.25
C GLY A 65 14.43 -0.33 -4.65
N THR A 66 13.66 -0.98 -5.53
CA THR A 66 13.51 -0.55 -6.93
C THR A 66 12.04 -0.34 -7.29
N ASN A 67 11.78 0.25 -8.45
CA ASN A 67 10.42 0.32 -9.01
C ASN A 67 10.02 -0.97 -9.76
N ALA A 68 10.68 -2.11 -9.54
CA ALA A 68 10.25 -3.39 -10.09
C ALA A 68 8.88 -3.78 -9.50
N ILE A 69 8.00 -4.40 -10.29
CA ILE A 69 6.62 -4.72 -9.83
C ILE A 69 6.65 -5.59 -8.56
N SER A 70 7.60 -6.52 -8.46
CA SER A 70 7.79 -7.37 -7.27
C SER A 70 8.18 -6.62 -5.99
N ASN A 71 8.49 -5.32 -6.07
CA ASN A 71 8.82 -4.48 -4.92
C ASN A 71 7.77 -3.38 -4.69
N LEU A 72 6.63 -3.42 -5.40
CA LEU A 72 5.59 -2.41 -5.33
C LEU A 72 4.28 -3.05 -4.87
N ILE A 73 3.57 -2.36 -3.98
CA ILE A 73 2.27 -2.80 -3.47
C ILE A 73 1.31 -1.60 -3.42
N CYS A 74 0.03 -1.85 -3.63
CA CYS A 74 -1.04 -0.87 -3.39
C CYS A 74 -1.24 -0.73 -1.88
N THR A 75 -1.18 0.49 -1.35
CA THR A 75 -1.25 0.72 0.10
C THR A 75 -2.06 1.97 0.39
N ASN A 76 -2.88 1.94 1.44
CA ASN A 76 -3.59 3.11 1.91
C ASN A 76 -2.57 4.22 2.25
N ILE A 77 -2.90 5.48 1.95
CA ILE A 77 -1.95 6.58 2.15
C ILE A 77 -1.52 6.69 3.61
N ALA A 78 -2.43 6.51 4.57
CA ALA A 78 -2.11 6.56 6.00
C ALA A 78 -1.11 5.45 6.38
N THR A 79 -1.35 4.22 5.92
CA THR A 79 -0.44 3.09 6.13
C THR A 79 0.93 3.34 5.51
N ASN A 80 0.98 3.91 4.30
CA ASN A 80 2.24 4.22 3.62
C ASN A 80 3.02 5.32 4.35
N ASP A 81 2.34 6.36 4.83
CA ASP A 81 2.97 7.45 5.57
C ASP A 81 3.57 6.97 6.91
N GLU A 82 2.91 6.05 7.61
CA GLU A 82 3.45 5.44 8.83
C GLU A 82 4.66 4.54 8.55
N ALA A 83 4.59 3.72 7.50
CA ALA A 83 5.69 2.86 7.06
C ALA A 83 6.91 3.68 6.59
N ALA A 84 6.67 4.74 5.79
CA ALA A 84 7.68 5.62 5.21
C ALA A 84 8.86 4.82 4.58
N ASP A 85 10.10 5.25 4.84
CA ASP A 85 11.32 4.57 4.39
C ASP A 85 11.84 3.55 5.43
N LYS A 86 10.99 3.03 6.31
CA LYS A 86 11.39 2.12 7.40
C LYS A 86 11.27 0.67 6.94
N ILE A 87 12.17 -0.19 7.42
CA ILE A 87 12.10 -1.65 7.25
C ILE A 87 11.51 -2.36 8.48
N THR A 88 11.26 -1.63 9.55
CA THR A 88 10.55 -2.09 10.76
C THR A 88 9.78 -0.91 11.32
N PHE A 89 8.48 -1.05 11.49
CA PHE A 89 7.58 0.06 11.85
C PHE A 89 6.33 -0.45 12.56
N TRP A 90 5.64 0.46 13.24
CA TRP A 90 4.39 0.18 13.95
C TRP A 90 3.23 0.89 13.26
N ILE A 91 2.08 0.23 13.19
CA ILE A 91 0.79 0.83 12.80
C ILE A 91 -0.26 0.22 13.72
N ASP A 92 -1.03 1.06 14.44
CA ASP A 92 -2.07 0.63 15.39
C ASP A 92 -1.67 -0.56 16.28
N ASP A 93 -0.55 -0.44 17.00
CA ASP A 93 0.00 -1.47 17.88
C ASP A 93 0.41 -2.80 17.22
N CYS A 94 0.42 -2.87 15.89
CA CYS A 94 0.95 -3.99 15.10
C CYS A 94 2.38 -3.69 14.66
N LEU A 95 3.32 -4.61 14.91
CA LEU A 95 4.71 -4.46 14.47
C LEU A 95 4.92 -5.14 13.12
N TYR A 96 5.38 -4.38 12.14
CA TYR A 96 5.71 -4.87 10.81
C TYR A 96 7.22 -4.91 10.59
N GLN A 97 7.66 -5.89 9.81
CA GLN A 97 9.05 -6.00 9.37
C GLN A 97 9.13 -6.45 7.91
N VAL A 98 9.91 -5.72 7.12
CA VAL A 98 10.30 -6.12 5.77
C VAL A 98 11.30 -7.26 5.87
N LYS A 99 11.04 -8.37 5.19
CA LYS A 99 11.93 -9.54 5.15
C LYS A 99 12.20 -9.95 3.72
N LYS A 100 13.40 -10.49 3.48
CA LYS A 100 13.76 -11.08 2.19
C LYS A 100 13.03 -12.42 2.01
N THR A 101 12.48 -12.64 0.83
CA THR A 101 11.83 -13.88 0.39
C THR A 101 12.56 -14.45 -0.83
N GLU A 102 12.14 -15.62 -1.34
CA GLU A 102 12.69 -16.18 -2.57
C GLU A 102 12.43 -15.26 -3.79
N ASP A 103 11.28 -14.60 -3.80
CA ASP A 103 10.81 -13.72 -4.89
C ASP A 103 11.19 -12.23 -4.73
N GLY A 104 11.87 -11.88 -3.64
CA GLY A 104 12.30 -10.51 -3.37
C GLY A 104 12.19 -10.14 -1.90
N HIS A 105 11.27 -9.24 -1.57
CA HIS A 105 10.97 -8.83 -0.21
C HIS A 105 9.46 -8.84 -0.01
N ASP A 106 9.04 -8.96 1.25
CA ASP A 106 7.64 -8.81 1.64
C ASP A 106 7.54 -8.21 3.05
N ILE A 107 6.37 -7.68 3.40
CA ILE A 107 6.07 -7.07 4.70
C ILE A 107 5.32 -8.10 5.57
N PHE A 108 5.85 -8.39 6.75
CA PHE A 108 5.24 -9.32 7.68
C PHE A 108 4.84 -8.61 8.96
N GLN A 109 3.60 -8.78 9.40
CA GLN A 109 3.24 -8.52 10.79
C GLN A 109 3.90 -9.57 11.68
N ILE A 110 4.68 -9.12 12.66
CA ILE A 110 5.46 -9.97 13.57
C ILE A 110 5.03 -9.84 15.03
N LYS A 111 4.09 -8.95 15.33
CA LYS A 111 3.42 -8.83 16.62
C LYS A 111 2.02 -8.25 16.44
#